data_AF-A0A5E4KI66-F1
#
_entry.id   AF-A0A5E4KI66-F1
#
_cell.length_a   1.000
_cell.length_b   1.000
_cell.length_c   1.000
_cell.angle_alpha   90.00
_cell.angle_beta   90.00
_cell.angle_gamma   90.00
#
_symmetry.space_group_name_H-M   'P 1'
#
loop_
_entity.id
_entity.type
_entity.pdbx_description
1 polymer ?
#
loop_
_entity_poly.entity_id
_entity_poly.type
_entity_poly.pdbx_seq_one_letter_code
_entity_poly.pdbx_strand_id
1 'polypeptide(L)'
;MDNKDSTLWILIALLVAVILVSGGGMMGFGMGFGAIIMVLFWGAIVWLVISLINAGTKKSEEMSESALAILKKRYARGEITKEQYLEMETELTG
;
A
#
# COMPACT_ATOMS: atom_id res chain seq x y z
N MET A 1 0.19 17.06 -8.62
CA MET A 1 -0.85 16.30 -7.90
C MET A 1 -0.47 14.84 -8.04
N ASP A 2 0.40 14.36 -7.14
CA ASP A 2 0.81 12.96 -7.12
C ASP A 2 -0.37 12.14 -6.60
N ASN A 3 -1.17 11.64 -7.54
CA ASN A 3 -2.32 10.80 -7.26
C ASN A 3 -1.83 9.39 -6.96
N LYS A 4 -1.39 9.15 -5.72
CA LYS A 4 -1.11 7.81 -5.20
C LYS A 4 -2.24 6.82 -5.51
N ASP A 5 -3.46 7.30 -5.68
CA ASP A 5 -4.59 6.49 -6.12
C ASP A 5 -4.49 6.07 -7.60
N SER A 6 -4.13 6.95 -8.53
CA SER A 6 -4.03 6.54 -9.95
C SER A 6 -2.86 5.61 -10.22
N THR A 7 -1.74 5.73 -9.51
CA THR A 7 -0.66 4.76 -9.67
C THR A 7 -1.09 3.37 -9.17
N LEU A 8 -1.86 3.30 -8.08
CA LEU A 8 -2.46 2.05 -7.62
C LEU A 8 -3.50 1.51 -8.60
N TRP A 9 -4.38 2.35 -9.14
CA TRP A 9 -5.36 1.94 -10.16
C TRP A 9 -4.71 1.49 -11.46
N ILE A 10 -3.62 2.14 -11.89
CA ILE A 10 -2.83 1.74 -13.07
C ILE A 10 -2.14 0.40 -12.81
N LEU A 11 -1.54 0.19 -11.64
CA LEU A 11 -0.89 -1.08 -11.29
C LEU A 11 -1.90 -2.24 -11.19
N ILE A 12 -3.07 -2.00 -10.59
CA ILE A 12 -4.16 -2.98 -10.55
C ILE A 12 -4.65 -3.30 -11.96
N ALA A 13 -4.89 -2.28 -12.79
CA ALA A 13 -5.34 -2.46 -14.17
C ALA A 13 -4.30 -3.21 -15.02
N LEU A 14 -3.01 -2.90 -14.87
CA LEU A 14 -1.91 -3.54 -15.59
C LEU A 14 -1.77 -5.01 -15.15
N LEU A 15 -1.92 -5.29 -13.86
CA LEU A 15 -1.89 -6.65 -13.34
C LEU A 15 -3.10 -7.47 -13.82
N VAL A 16 -4.30 -6.90 -13.81
CA VAL A 16 -5.52 -7.54 -14.35
C VAL A 16 -5.38 -7.77 -15.87
N ALA A 17 -4.82 -6.80 -16.60
CA ALA A 17 -4.55 -6.95 -18.03
C ALA A 17 -3.53 -8.07 -18.30
N VAL A 18 -2.48 -8.21 -17.49
CA VAL A 18 -1.52 -9.32 -17.60
C VAL A 18 -2.21 -10.67 -17.35
N ILE A 19 -3.11 -10.76 -16.38
CA ILE A 19 -3.90 -12.00 -16.14
C ILE A 19 -4.83 -12.31 -17.31
N LEU A 20 -5.50 -11.31 -17.88
CA LEU A 20 -6.41 -11.47 -19.02
C LEU A 20 -5.66 -11.84 -20.32
N VAL A 21 -4.50 -11.23 -20.56
CA VAL A 21 -3.65 -11.49 -21.73
C VAL A 21 -2.97 -12.86 -21.62
N SER A 22 -2.66 -13.33 -20.42
CA SER A 22 -2.05 -14.64 -20.19
C SER A 22 -3.08 -15.79 -20.17
N GLY A 23 -4.37 -15.49 -19.93
CA GLY A 23 -5.46 -16.46 -19.90
C GLY A 23 -6.37 -16.47 -21.13
N GLY A 24 -6.20 -15.53 -22.07
CA GLY A 24 -7.08 -15.34 -23.24
C GLY A 24 -6.74 -16.17 -24.48
N GLY A 25 -5.89 -17.19 -24.35
CA GLY A 25 -5.42 -18.02 -25.46
C GLY A 25 -5.94 -19.45 -25.41
N MET A 26 -6.88 -19.77 -26.31
CA MET A 26 -7.14 -21.10 -26.89
C MET A 26 -7.92 -22.13 -26.05
N MET A 27 -9.18 -22.34 -26.47
CA MET A 27 -9.72 -23.65 -26.91
C MET A 27 -9.01 -24.90 -26.34
N GLY A 28 -9.67 -25.65 -25.46
CA GLY A 28 -9.27 -27.03 -25.21
C GLY A 28 -9.82 -27.62 -23.92
N PHE A 29 -10.77 -28.52 -24.05
CA PHE A 29 -11.55 -29.20 -23.01
C PHE A 29 -10.74 -30.19 -22.13
N GLY A 30 -9.47 -29.90 -21.82
CA GLY A 30 -8.54 -30.84 -21.16
C GLY A 30 -7.48 -30.24 -20.22
N MET A 31 -7.43 -28.91 -20.03
CA MET A 31 -6.42 -28.22 -19.20
C MET A 31 -6.99 -27.52 -17.95
N GLY A 32 -8.15 -27.95 -17.43
CA GLY A 32 -8.83 -27.27 -16.32
C GLY A 32 -8.00 -27.19 -15.02
N PHE A 33 -7.23 -28.24 -14.70
CA PHE A 33 -6.47 -28.28 -13.45
C PHE A 33 -5.24 -27.35 -13.48
N GLY A 34 -4.53 -27.28 -14.61
CA GLY A 34 -3.37 -26.40 -14.77
C GLY A 34 -3.75 -24.91 -14.79
N ALA A 35 -4.87 -24.58 -15.42
CA ALA A 35 -5.39 -23.22 -15.45
C ALA A 35 -5.81 -22.73 -14.05
N ILE A 36 -6.49 -23.57 -13.27
CA ILE A 36 -6.89 -23.24 -11.90
C ILE A 36 -5.66 -22.99 -11.02
N ILE A 37 -4.65 -23.87 -11.06
CA ILE A 37 -3.42 -23.69 -10.30
C ILE A 37 -2.68 -22.42 -10.72
N MET A 38 -2.64 -22.09 -12.01
CA MET A 38 -2.03 -20.85 -12.48
C MET A 38 -2.77 -19.60 -12.01
N VAL A 39 -4.10 -19.59 -12.08
CA VAL A 39 -4.90 -18.46 -11.57
C VAL A 39 -4.73 -18.31 -10.06
N LEU A 40 -4.72 -19.42 -9.31
CA LEU A 40 -4.45 -19.40 -7.87
C LEU A 40 -3.04 -18.91 -7.56
N PHE A 41 -2.04 -19.30 -8.35
CA PHE A 41 -0.65 -18.85 -8.20
C PHE A 41 -0.53 -17.33 -8.44
N TRP A 42 -1.10 -16.81 -9.53
CA TRP A 42 -1.14 -15.37 -9.79
C TRP A 42 -1.95 -14.62 -8.74
N GLY A 43 -3.10 -15.15 -8.30
CA GLY A 43 -3.89 -14.57 -7.22
C GLY A 43 -3.14 -14.54 -5.88
N ALA A 44 -2.37 -15.57 -5.56
CA ALA A 44 -1.53 -15.63 -4.38
C ALA A 44 -0.39 -14.59 -4.43
N ILE A 45 0.23 -14.39 -5.59
CA ILE A 45 1.23 -13.33 -5.79
C ILE A 45 0.62 -11.95 -5.52
N VAL A 46 -0.56 -11.66 -6.10
CA VAL A 46 -1.28 -10.40 -5.87
C VAL A 46 -1.58 -10.18 -4.39
N TRP A 47 -2.14 -11.21 -3.75
CA TRP A 47 -2.46 -11.17 -2.32
C TRP A 47 -1.22 -10.91 -1.46
N LEU A 48 -0.09 -11.55 -1.78
CA LEU A 48 1.19 -11.35 -1.09
C LEU A 48 1.71 -9.92 -1.26
N VAL A 49 1.67 -9.36 -2.47
CA VAL A 49 2.06 -7.97 -2.72
C VAL A 49 1.18 -7.00 -1.92
N ILE A 50 -0.14 -7.20 -1.92
CA ILE A 50 -1.07 -6.37 -1.13
C ILE A 50 -0.79 -6.50 0.37
N SER A 51 -0.51 -7.72 0.85
CA SER A 51 -0.19 -7.99 2.26
C SER A 51 1.08 -7.27 2.71
N LEU A 52 2.14 -7.28 1.88
CA LEU A 52 3.40 -6.58 2.15
C LEU A 52 3.21 -5.06 2.17
N ILE A 53 2.43 -4.51 1.24
CA ILE A 53 2.12 -3.07 1.22
C ILE A 53 1.34 -2.69 2.48
N ASN A 54 0.28 -3.44 2.83
CA ASN A 54 -0.49 -3.19 4.05
C ASN A 54 0.33 -3.36 5.33
N ALA A 55 1.28 -4.30 5.37
CA ALA A 55 2.18 -4.48 6.50
C ALA A 55 3.18 -3.32 6.64
N GLY A 56 3.64 -2.75 5.51
CA GLY A 56 4.50 -1.57 5.48
C GLY A 56 3.80 -0.30 5.98
N THR A 57 2.51 -0.12 5.66
CA THR A 57 1.72 1.04 6.10
C THR A 57 1.49 1.05 7.61
N LYS A 58 1.22 -0.11 8.23
CA LYS A 58 1.00 -0.21 9.69
C LYS A 58 2.23 0.17 10.51
N LYS A 59 3.43 -0.13 10.01
CA LYS A 59 4.69 0.24 10.68
C LYS A 59 5.00 1.74 10.56
N SER A 60 4.51 2.38 9.50
CA SER A 60 4.64 3.84 9.34
C SER A 60 3.66 4.60 10.23
N GLU A 61 2.44 4.10 10.43
CA GLU A 61 1.46 4.68 11.36
C GLU A 61 1.93 4.63 12.82
N GLU A 62 2.42 3.48 13.31
CA GLU A 62 2.93 3.39 14.69
C GLU A 62 4.12 4.34 14.96
N MET A 63 4.98 4.54 13.96
CA MET A 63 6.13 5.43 14.09
C MET A 63 5.73 6.92 14.04
N SER A 64 4.72 7.28 13.24
CA SER A 64 4.14 8.62 13.19
C SER A 64 3.41 8.96 14.51
N GLU A 65 2.64 8.03 15.06
CA GLU A 65 1.93 8.21 16.33
C GLU A 65 2.92 8.44 17.48
N SER A 66 4.05 7.73 17.49
CA SER A 66 5.16 7.94 18.43
C SER A 66 5.81 9.32 18.28
N ALA A 67 6.07 9.77 17.05
CA ALA A 67 6.68 11.08 16.79
C ALA A 67 5.78 12.24 17.24
N LEU A 68 4.49 12.18 16.91
CA LEU A 68 3.49 13.17 17.36
C LEU A 68 3.32 13.17 18.88
N ALA A 69 3.32 12.00 19.52
CA ALA A 69 3.25 11.89 20.97
C ALA A 69 4.45 12.55 21.67
N ILE A 70 5.66 12.39 21.11
CA ILE A 70 6.87 13.05 21.62
C ILE A 70 6.77 14.57 21.43
N LEU A 71 6.31 15.02 20.26
CA LEU A 71 6.16 16.44 19.92
C LEU A 71 5.19 17.14 20.87
N LYS A 72 4.02 16.54 21.09
CA LYS A 72 2.99 17.05 22.01
C LYS A 72 3.48 17.14 23.45
N LYS A 73 4.30 16.16 23.88
CA LYS A 73 4.90 16.15 25.22
C LYS A 73 5.88 17.31 25.43
N ARG A 74 6.65 17.68 24.41
CA ARG A 74 7.58 18.83 24.48
C ARG A 74 6.85 20.17 24.46
N TYR A 75 5.78 20.27 23.67
CA TYR A 75 4.91 21.45 23.68
C TYR A 75 4.25 21.66 25.05
N ALA A 76 3.73 20.60 25.67
CA ALA A 76 3.14 20.66 27.01
C ALA A 76 4.15 21.05 28.10
N ARG A 77 5.44 20.77 27.89
CA ARG A 77 6.53 21.20 28.77
C ARG A 77 6.98 22.65 28.51
N GLY A 78 6.48 23.27 27.44
CA GLY A 78 6.91 24.60 27.01
C GLY A 78 8.33 24.63 26.41
N GLU A 79 8.88 23.48 26.04
CA GLU A 79 10.21 23.37 25.43
C GLU A 79 10.23 23.86 23.97
N ILE A 80 9.06 23.90 23.33
CA ILE A 80 8.85 24.35 21.95
C ILE A 80 7.66 25.31 21.87
N THR A 81 7.72 26.28 20.97
CA THR A 81 6.62 27.23 20.77
C THR A 81 5.49 26.62 19.93
N LYS A 82 4.34 27.30 19.92
CA LYS A 82 3.18 26.86 19.14
C LYS A 82 3.48 26.84 17.63
N GLU A 83 4.25 27.81 17.14
CA GLU A 83 4.65 27.88 15.74
C GLU A 83 5.50 26.66 15.36
N GLN A 84 6.49 26.32 16.18
CA GLN A 84 7.36 25.15 15.98
C GLN A 84 6.59 23.83 16.03
N TYR A 85 5.62 23.71 16.94
CA TYR A 85 4.76 22.54 17.02
C TYR A 85 3.96 22.32 15.72
N LEU A 86 3.34 23.38 15.19
CA LEU A 86 2.50 23.30 13.99
C LEU A 86 3.32 22.95 12.74
N GLU A 87 4.53 23.52 12.60
CA GLU A 87 5.43 23.22 11.48
C GLU A 87 5.82 21.73 11.48
N MET A 88 6.27 21.21 12.62
CA MET A 88 6.66 19.80 12.76
C MET A 88 5.47 18.83 12.66
N GLU A 89 4.29 19.18 13.17
CA GLU A 89 3.08 18.36 13.05
C GLU A 89 2.65 18.20 11.58
N THR A 90 2.79 19.28 10.79
CA THR A 90 2.46 19.27 9.37
C THR A 90 3.46 18.42 8.58
N GLU A 91 4.75 18.50 8.92
CA GLU A 91 5.80 17.66 8.31
C GLU A 91 5.65 16.17 8.65
N LEU A 92 5.18 15.83 9.86
CA LEU A 92 5.02 14.43 10.29
C LEU A 92 3.74 13.77 9.75
N THR A 93 2.75 14.57 9.33
CA THR A 93 1.44 14.10 8.84
C THR A 93 1.35 14.10 7.31
N GLY A 94 2.21 14.86 6.63
CA GLY A 94 2.28 14.97 5.15
C GLY A 94 3.09 13.87 4.49
#